data_AF-A0A845MRZ4-F1
#
_entry.id   AF-A0A845MRZ4-F1
#
_cell.length_a   1.000
_cell.length_b   1.000
_cell.length_c   1.000
_cell.angle_alpha   90.00
_cell.angle_beta   90.00
_cell.angle_gamma   90.00
#
_symmetry.space_group_name_H-M   'P 1'
#
loop_
_entity.id
_entity.type
_entity.pdbx_description
1 polymer ?
#
loop_
_entity_poly.entity_id
_entity_poly.type
_entity_poly.pdbx_seq_one_letter_code
_entity_poly.pdbx_strand_id
1 'polypeptide(L)'
;MAVIIGGLIVIWLGLTVSAAMLRWLGVELHYQARLIAPLLLAVLESFLFFLAIPGTALLPDNWHWPLAGGLIAAAWLINGGVAGVYWYQQRPPKETPQTEL
;
A
#
# COMPACT_ATOMS: atom_id res chain seq x y z
N MET A 1 -4.78 -17.82 -12.59
CA MET A 1 -5.63 -17.52 -11.43
C MET A 1 -4.87 -17.53 -10.11
N ALA A 2 -4.13 -18.59 -9.77
CA ALA A 2 -3.42 -18.69 -8.48
C ALA A 2 -2.48 -17.52 -8.17
N VAL A 3 -1.70 -17.03 -9.14
CA VAL A 3 -0.74 -15.93 -8.92
C VAL A 3 -1.43 -14.59 -8.64
N ILE A 4 -2.58 -14.32 -9.25
CA ILE A 4 -3.39 -13.12 -8.97
C ILE A 4 -3.90 -13.18 -7.53
N ILE A 5 -4.47 -14.32 -7.13
CA ILE A 5 -5.00 -14.53 -5.78
C ILE A 5 -3.88 -14.42 -4.75
N GLY A 6 -2.74 -15.05 -5.01
CA GLY A 6 -1.55 -14.94 -4.16
C GLY A 6 -1.06 -13.49 -4.03
N GLY A 7 -0.99 -12.75 -5.13
CA GLY A 7 -0.62 -11.34 -5.11
C GLY A 7 -1.59 -10.47 -4.30
N LEU A 8 -2.89 -10.68 -4.45
CA LEU A 8 -3.91 -9.98 -3.65
C LEU A 8 -3.80 -10.32 -2.16
N ILE A 9 -3.54 -11.58 -1.82
CA ILE A 9 -3.31 -12.01 -0.43
C ILE A 9 -2.08 -11.30 0.15
N VAL A 10 -0.98 -11.20 -0.61
CA VAL A 10 0.22 -10.49 -0.16
C VAL A 10 -0.11 -9.02 0.14
N ILE A 11 -0.85 -8.34 -0.75
CA ILE A 11 -1.27 -6.94 -0.56
C ILE A 11 -2.11 -6.79 0.72
N TRP A 12 -3.06 -7.70 0.92
CA TRP A 12 -3.98 -7.64 2.06
C TRP A 12 -3.29 -7.97 3.39
N LEU A 13 -2.41 -8.97 3.39
CA LEU A 13 -1.60 -9.34 4.55
C LEU A 13 -0.59 -8.26 4.89
N GLY A 14 0.05 -7.65 3.88
CA GLY A 14 0.95 -6.51 4.06
C GLY A 14 0.29 -5.42 4.88
N LEU A 15 -0.92 -5.01 4.50
CA LEU A 15 -1.67 -3.97 5.20
C LEU A 15 -2.08 -4.37 6.62
N THR A 16 -2.69 -5.55 6.77
CA THR A 16 -3.28 -5.98 8.05
C THR A 16 -2.23 -6.39 9.07
N VAL A 17 -1.19 -7.12 8.65
CA VAL A 17 -0.09 -7.54 9.53
C VAL A 17 0.77 -6.35 9.92
N SER A 18 1.10 -5.45 8.99
CA SER A 18 1.88 -4.25 9.34
C SER A 18 1.13 -3.38 10.34
N ALA A 19 -0.18 -3.13 10.11
CA ALA A 19 -0.99 -2.37 11.05
C ALA A 19 -1.11 -3.05 12.42
N ALA A 20 -1.32 -4.36 12.46
CA ALA A 20 -1.40 -5.14 13.69
C ALA A 20 -0.07 -5.15 14.45
N MET A 21 1.05 -5.29 13.75
CA MET A 21 2.39 -5.31 14.33
C MET A 21 2.76 -3.96 14.94
N LEU A 22 2.48 -2.85 14.24
CA LEU A 22 2.69 -1.50 14.76
C LEU A 22 1.85 -1.25 16.03
N ARG A 23 0.60 -1.73 16.05
CA ARG A 23 -0.26 -1.65 17.23
C ARG A 23 0.26 -2.51 18.38
N TRP A 24 0.75 -3.71 18.09
CA TRP A 24 1.31 -4.62 19.09
C TRP A 24 2.60 -4.06 19.70
N LEU A 25 3.44 -3.38 18.91
CA LEU A 25 4.65 -2.71 19.38
C LEU A 25 4.38 -1.44 20.21
N GLY A 26 3.10 -1.05 20.39
CA GLY A 26 2.72 0.17 21.11
C GLY A 26 3.15 1.45 20.40
N VAL A 27 3.45 1.39 19.10
CA VAL A 27 3.90 2.56 18.33
C VAL A 27 2.66 3.33 17.89
N GLU A 28 2.38 4.44 18.57
CA GLU A 28 1.47 5.44 18.05
C GLU A 28 2.12 6.15 16.85
N LEU A 29 1.74 5.73 15.65
CA LEU A 29 2.20 6.37 14.43
C LEU A 29 1.68 7.81 14.40
N HIS A 30 2.63 8.74 14.39
CA HIS A 30 2.39 10.14 14.08
C HIS A 30 1.74 10.25 12.69
N TYR A 31 0.99 11.33 12.46
CA TYR A 31 0.22 11.54 11.21
C TYR A 31 1.02 11.23 9.94
N GLN A 32 2.27 11.72 9.86
CA GLN A 32 3.15 11.47 8.72
C GLN A 32 3.49 9.98 8.55
N ALA A 33 3.79 9.28 9.64
CA ALA A 33 4.07 7.85 9.58
C ALA A 33 2.85 7.05 9.12
N ARG A 34 1.64 7.44 9.55
CA ARG A 34 0.38 6.78 9.15
C ARG A 34 0.06 6.97 7.67
N LEU A 35 0.51 8.08 7.09
CA LEU A 35 0.44 8.36 5.65
C LEU A 35 1.50 7.57 4.86
N ILE A 36 2.75 7.56 5.35
CA ILE A 36 3.90 7.02 4.64
C ILE A 36 3.93 5.48 4.70
N ALA A 37 3.47 4.87 5.80
CA ALA A 37 3.48 3.42 5.98
C ALA A 37 2.81 2.63 4.83
N PRO A 38 1.56 2.91 4.42
CA PRO A 38 0.96 2.22 3.27
C PRO A 38 1.73 2.49 1.96
N LEU A 39 2.31 3.68 1.78
CA LEU A 39 3.10 3.99 0.58
C LEU A 39 4.41 3.19 0.53
N LEU A 40 5.12 3.08 1.65
CA LEU A 40 6.31 2.24 1.76
C LEU A 40 5.98 0.77 1.53
N LEU A 41 4.83 0.31 2.02
CA LEU A 41 4.35 -1.03 1.76
C LEU A 41 4.09 -1.25 0.27
N ALA A 42 3.46 -0.29 -0.43
CA ALA A 42 3.25 -0.37 -1.87
C ALA A 42 4.56 -0.49 -2.65
N VAL A 43 5.60 0.25 -2.23
CA VAL A 43 6.95 0.17 -2.81
C VAL A 43 7.54 -1.22 -2.59
N LEU A 44 7.48 -1.73 -1.36
CA LEU A 44 7.98 -3.07 -1.03
C LEU A 44 7.27 -4.16 -1.83
N GLU A 45 5.93 -4.14 -1.88
CA GLU A 45 5.11 -5.07 -2.66
C GLU A 45 5.46 -4.99 -4.15
N SER A 46 5.68 -3.78 -4.67
CA SER A 46 6.11 -3.59 -6.05
C SER A 46 7.47 -4.24 -6.32
N PHE A 47 8.44 -4.08 -5.42
CA PHE A 47 9.74 -4.75 -5.52
C PHE A 47 9.61 -6.27 -5.46
N LEU A 48 8.77 -6.80 -4.57
CA LEU A 48 8.52 -8.24 -4.46
C LEU A 48 7.90 -8.81 -5.74
N PHE A 49 6.89 -8.14 -6.31
CA PHE A 49 6.27 -8.58 -7.56
C PHE A 49 7.21 -8.47 -8.75
N PHE A 50 8.00 -7.40 -8.81
CA PHE A 50 9.00 -7.20 -9.86
C PHE A 50 10.09 -8.29 -9.82
N LEU A 51 10.50 -8.75 -8.64
CA LEU A 51 11.49 -9.81 -8.52
C LEU A 51 10.88 -11.21 -8.75
N ALA A 52 9.66 -11.45 -8.27
CA ALA A 52 9.06 -12.78 -8.24
C ALA A 52 8.41 -13.19 -9.57
N ILE A 53 7.84 -12.25 -10.32
CA ILE A 53 7.00 -12.60 -11.48
C ILE A 53 7.79 -12.87 -12.77
N PRO A 54 8.82 -12.09 -13.15
CA PRO A 54 9.60 -12.38 -14.36
C PRO A 54 10.33 -13.73 -14.36
N GLY A 55 10.60 -14.31 -13.18
CA GLY A 55 11.29 -15.59 -13.03
C GLY A 55 10.37 -16.78 -12.75
N THR A 56 9.04 -16.60 -12.81
CA THR A 56 8.10 -17.64 -12.37
C THR A 56 7.77 -18.64 -13.47
N ALA A 57 7.87 -19.94 -13.17
CA ALA A 57 7.41 -21.01 -14.06
C ALA A 57 5.87 -21.18 -14.06
N LEU A 58 5.16 -20.44 -13.19
CA LEU A 58 3.71 -20.56 -13.00
C LEU A 58 2.89 -19.82 -14.06
N LEU A 59 3.54 -19.02 -14.92
CA LEU A 59 2.91 -18.23 -15.96
C LEU A 59 3.61 -18.39 -17.31
N PRO A 60 2.86 -18.31 -18.42
CA PRO A 60 3.46 -18.14 -19.74
C PRO A 60 4.26 -16.83 -19.84
N ASP A 61 5.37 -16.84 -20.58
CA ASP A 61 6.31 -15.70 -20.67
C ASP A 61 5.66 -14.38 -21.12
N ASN A 62 4.66 -14.46 -22.00
CA ASN A 62 3.93 -13.28 -22.48
C ASN A 62 3.03 -12.62 -21.40
N TRP A 63 2.76 -13.32 -20.30
CA TRP A 63 1.92 -12.84 -19.21
C TRP A 63 2.69 -12.34 -17.99
N HIS A 64 4.01 -12.56 -17.92
CA HIS A 64 4.83 -12.13 -16.77
C HIS A 64 4.74 -10.62 -16.55
N TRP A 65 5.05 -9.83 -17.58
CA TRP A 65 5.05 -8.37 -17.49
C TRP A 65 3.66 -7.75 -17.32
N PRO A 66 2.63 -8.15 -18.08
CA PRO A 66 1.26 -7.68 -17.85
C PRO A 66 0.77 -7.96 -16.43
N LEU A 67 1.06 -9.15 -15.90
CA LEU A 67 0.62 -9.51 -14.55
C LEU A 67 1.42 -8.77 -13.46
N ALA A 68 2.74 -8.67 -13.61
CA ALA A 68 3.58 -7.89 -12.70
C ALA A 68 3.12 -6.44 -12.65
N GLY A 69 2.91 -5.83 -13.83
CA GLY A 69 2.37 -4.48 -13.93
C GLY A 69 0.99 -4.35 -13.29
N GLY A 70 0.09 -5.31 -13.52
CA GLY A 70 -1.25 -5.33 -12.93
C GLY A 70 -1.23 -5.42 -11.40
N LEU A 71 -0.38 -6.27 -10.83
CA LEU A 71 -0.24 -6.42 -9.37
C LEU A 71 0.45 -5.22 -8.73
N ILE A 72 1.45 -4.64 -9.39
CA ILE A 72 2.06 -3.36 -8.98
C ILE A 72 0.99 -2.26 -8.96
N ALA A 73 0.22 -2.13 -10.04
CA ALA A 73 -0.86 -1.14 -10.11
C ALA A 73 -1.91 -1.34 -9.02
N ALA A 74 -2.30 -2.58 -8.73
CA ALA A 74 -3.21 -2.92 -7.65
C ALA A 74 -2.63 -2.55 -6.27
N ALA A 75 -1.36 -2.85 -6.03
CA ALA A 75 -0.67 -2.48 -4.78
C ALA A 75 -0.71 -0.96 -4.58
N TRP A 76 -0.37 -0.18 -5.60
CA TRP A 76 -0.43 1.28 -5.52
C TRP A 76 -1.84 1.82 -5.34
N LEU A 77 -2.83 1.25 -6.04
CA LEU A 77 -4.22 1.70 -5.93
C LEU A 77 -4.78 1.46 -4.53
N ILE A 78 -4.56 0.26 -3.97
CA ILE A 78 -5.08 -0.12 -2.66
C ILE A 78 -4.35 0.67 -1.56
N ASN A 79 -3.03 0.61 -1.53
CA ASN A 79 -2.24 1.28 -0.49
C ASN A 79 -2.31 2.81 -0.60
N GLY A 80 -2.24 3.35 -1.81
CA GLY A 80 -2.41 4.79 -2.07
C GLY A 80 -3.82 5.27 -1.70
N GLY A 81 -4.84 4.45 -1.94
CA GLY A 81 -6.21 4.71 -1.48
C GLY A 81 -6.29 4.81 0.03
N VAL A 82 -5.68 3.87 0.76
CA VAL A 82 -5.59 3.91 2.23
C VAL A 82 -4.87 5.16 2.72
N ALA A 83 -3.73 5.51 2.12
CA ALA A 83 -3.00 6.75 2.43
C ALA A 83 -3.86 8.00 2.18
N GLY A 84 -4.56 8.05 1.05
CA GLY A 84 -5.45 9.15 0.67
C GLY A 84 -6.63 9.31 1.63
N VAL A 85 -7.21 8.21 2.10
CA VAL A 85 -8.26 8.23 3.14
C VAL A 85 -7.71 8.81 4.45
N TYR A 86 -6.54 8.36 4.90
CA TYR A 86 -5.93 8.92 6.11
C TYR A 86 -5.63 10.41 5.98
N TRP A 87 -5.11 10.83 4.83
CA TRP A 87 -4.88 12.23 4.54
C TRP A 87 -6.18 13.05 4.60
N TYR A 88 -7.25 12.57 3.95
CA TYR A 88 -8.53 13.26 3.93
C TYR A 88 -9.15 13.39 5.32
N GLN A 89 -9.12 12.32 6.12
CA GLN A 89 -9.72 12.28 7.46
C GLN A 89 -8.97 13.14 8.50
N GLN A 90 -7.67 13.33 8.33
CA GLN A 90 -6.83 14.06 9.29
C GLN A 90 -6.33 15.40 8.75
N ARG A 91 -6.95 15.94 7.68
CA ARG A 91 -6.66 17.32 7.28
C ARG A 91 -7.07 18.26 8.41
N PRO A 92 -6.16 19.05 8.99
CA PRO A 92 -6.58 20.11 9.89
C PRO A 92 -7.54 21.04 9.14
N PRO A 93 -8.65 21.48 9.74
CA PRO A 93 -9.47 22.52 9.14
C PRO A 93 -8.55 23.72 8.86
N LYS A 94 -8.64 24.30 7.65
CA LYS A 94 -7.96 25.55 7.33
C LYS A 94 -8.31 26.54 8.43
N GLU A 95 -7.31 27.04 9.14
CA GLU A 95 -7.50 28.12 10.12
C GLU A 95 -8.28 29.23 9.42
N THR A 96 -9.53 29.43 9.86
CA THR A 96 -10.32 30.59 9.47
C THR A 96 -9.51 31.80 9.90
N PRO A 97 -9.19 32.76 9.00
CA PRO A 97 -8.49 33.97 9.41
C PRO A 97 -9.25 34.55 10.59
N GLN A 98 -8.58 34.69 11.73
CA GLN A 98 -9.12 35.46 12.84
C GLN A 98 -9.27 36.89 12.32
N THR A 99 -10.50 37.24 11.93
CA THR A 99 -10.88 38.64 11.75
C THR A 99 -10.80 39.25 13.14
N GLU A 100 -9.65 39.84 13.45
CA GLU A 100 -9.48 40.73 14.60
C GLU A 100 -10.53 41.84 14.46
N LEU A 101 -11.44 41.92 15.44
CA LEU A 101 -12.44 42.97 15.60
C LEU A 101 -11.86 44.15 16.39
#